data_AF-A0A0F9Q693-F1
#
_entry.id   AF-A0A0F9Q693-F1
#
_cell.length_a   1.000
_cell.length_b   1.000
_cell.length_c   1.000
_cell.angle_alpha   90.00
_cell.angle_beta   90.00
_cell.angle_gamma   90.00
#
_symmetry.space_group_name_H-M   'P 1'
#
loop_
_entity.id
_entity.type
_entity.pdbx_description
1 polymer ?
#
loop_
_entity_poly.entity_id
_entity_poly.type
_entity_poly.pdbx_seq_one_letter_code
_entity_poly.pdbx_strand_id
1 'polypeptide(L)'
;MGHTVSAEARAKMRMAHIGNRANGWNPTGLGIRRGRAAVRIVSGWVQRARAVWVQHNGPICKGMLIHHRDENKLNDKIENLKCMTNKDHTKHHRLSDR
;
A
#
# COMPACT_ATOMS: atom_id res chain seq x y z
N MET A 1 36.16 -14.64 31.41
CA MET A 1 36.38 -13.36 30.70
C MET A 1 35.11 -13.01 29.95
N GLY A 2 34.40 -11.95 30.34
CA GLY A 2 33.15 -11.56 29.70
C GLY A 2 33.41 -10.84 28.39
N HIS A 3 32.96 -11.40 27.27
CA HIS A 3 33.02 -10.73 25.98
C HIS A 3 32.01 -9.57 25.96
N THR A 4 32.50 -8.33 26.06
CA THR A 4 31.65 -7.15 25.87
C THR A 4 31.46 -6.92 24.37
N VAL A 5 30.22 -7.07 23.91
CA VAL A 5 29.83 -6.74 22.54
C VAL A 5 30.09 -5.25 22.28
N SER A 6 30.76 -4.92 21.17
CA SER A 6 31.18 -3.54 20.85
C SER A 6 29.98 -2.58 20.78
N ALA A 7 30.23 -1.29 21.03
CA ALA A 7 29.18 -0.26 20.94
C ALA A 7 28.51 -0.24 19.55
N GLU A 8 29.28 -0.51 18.49
CA GLU A 8 28.78 -0.65 17.13
C GLU A 8 27.86 -1.86 16.98
N ALA A 9 28.24 -3.01 17.54
CA ALA A 9 27.41 -4.21 17.53
C ALA A 9 26.13 -4.02 18.37
N ARG A 10 26.21 -3.30 19.51
CA ARG A 10 25.02 -2.86 20.25
C ARG A 10 24.14 -1.90 19.45
N ALA A 11 24.71 -0.97 18.68
CA ALA A 11 23.94 -0.04 17.85
C ALA A 11 23.21 -0.76 16.71
N LYS A 12 23.88 -1.70 16.03
CA LYS A 12 23.30 -2.59 15.01
C LYS A 12 22.18 -3.45 15.59
N MET A 13 22.35 -4.00 16.80
CA MET A 13 21.30 -4.72 17.50
C MET A 13 20.14 -3.80 17.94
N ARG A 14 20.42 -2.58 18.40
CA ARG A 14 19.40 -1.64 18.93
C ARG A 14 18.47 -1.08 17.84
N MET A 15 18.94 -0.98 16.59
CA MET A 15 18.07 -0.65 15.44
C MET A 15 16.97 -1.70 15.20
N ALA A 16 17.16 -2.94 15.65
CA ALA A 16 16.15 -4.00 15.50
C ALA A 16 15.04 -3.95 16.56
N HIS A 17 15.19 -3.17 17.64
CA HIS A 17 14.32 -3.27 18.83
C HIS A 17 13.39 -2.07 19.07
N ILE A 18 13.34 -1.08 18.19
CA ILE A 18 12.30 -0.03 18.22
C ILE A 18 11.28 -0.35 17.13
N GLY A 19 10.34 -1.24 17.45
CA GLY A 19 9.08 -1.39 16.70
C GLY A 19 8.79 -2.74 16.02
N ASN A 20 9.65 -3.75 16.15
CA ASN A 20 9.49 -5.01 15.40
C ASN A 20 9.36 -6.23 16.31
N ARG A 21 8.13 -6.57 16.66
CA ARG A 21 7.79 -7.94 17.08
C ARG A 21 7.47 -8.76 15.81
N ALA A 22 8.29 -9.78 15.59
CA ALA A 22 8.15 -10.96 14.73
C ALA A 22 7.18 -10.88 13.52
N ASN A 23 7.75 -11.01 12.31
CA ASN A 23 7.13 -11.16 10.98
C ASN A 23 6.91 -9.85 10.19
N GLY A 24 7.95 -9.37 9.47
CA GLY A 24 7.71 -8.47 8.32
C GLY A 24 8.39 -7.10 8.36
N TRP A 25 9.70 -7.03 8.68
CA TRP A 25 10.46 -5.82 8.38
C TRP A 25 10.51 -5.61 6.86
N ASN A 26 9.89 -4.54 6.39
CA ASN A 26 9.93 -4.13 5.00
C ASN A 26 10.37 -2.66 4.94
N PRO A 27 11.67 -2.40 4.70
CA PRO A 27 12.24 -1.05 4.76
C PRO A 27 11.68 -0.12 3.67
N THR A 28 11.14 -0.68 2.59
CA THR A 28 10.56 0.11 1.49
C THR A 28 9.16 0.63 1.80
N GLY A 29 8.46 0.01 2.75
CA GLY A 29 7.04 0.27 2.96
C GLY A 29 6.14 -0.14 1.77
N LEU A 30 6.66 -0.88 0.79
CA LEU A 30 5.94 -1.33 -0.41
C LEU A 30 5.66 -2.84 -0.35
N GLY A 31 4.43 -3.27 -0.57
CA GLY A 31 4.10 -4.70 -0.58
C GLY A 31 2.93 -5.05 -1.49
N ILE A 32 2.72 -6.33 -1.74
CA ILE A 32 1.52 -6.84 -2.41
C ILE A 32 0.60 -7.49 -1.38
N ARG A 33 -0.67 -7.09 -1.35
CA ARG A 33 -1.69 -7.67 -0.47
C ARG A 33 -2.95 -7.94 -1.28
N ARG A 34 -3.44 -9.19 -1.27
CA ARG A 34 -4.62 -9.63 -2.05
C ARG A 34 -4.51 -9.27 -3.55
N GLY A 35 -3.33 -9.45 -4.13
CA GLY A 35 -3.06 -9.15 -5.56
C GLY A 35 -3.05 -7.67 -5.93
N ARG A 36 -2.98 -6.75 -4.95
CA ARG A 36 -2.91 -5.31 -5.16
C ARG A 36 -1.66 -4.74 -4.49
N ALA A 37 -1.06 -3.72 -5.10
CA ALA A 37 0.02 -2.98 -4.45
C ALA A 37 -0.50 -2.22 -3.22
N ALA A 38 0.29 -2.21 -2.16
CA ALA A 38 0.00 -1.59 -0.88
C ALA A 38 1.21 -0.82 -0.38
N VAL A 39 0.95 0.30 0.29
CA VAL A 39 1.96 1.15 0.92
C VAL A 39 1.68 1.26 2.42
N ARG A 40 2.74 1.28 3.23
CA ARG A 40 2.65 1.53 4.67
C ARG A 40 2.62 3.03 4.91
N ILE A 41 1.54 3.52 5.52
CA ILE A 41 1.43 4.86 6.10
C ILE A 41 1.42 4.76 7.63
N VAL A 42 1.45 5.88 8.35
CA VAL A 42 1.46 5.90 9.83
C VAL A 42 0.32 5.06 10.42
N SER A 43 -0.91 5.23 9.92
CA SER A 43 -2.10 4.55 10.43
C SER A 43 -2.24 3.08 10.04
N GLY A 44 -1.53 2.60 9.02
CA GLY A 44 -1.72 1.23 8.54
C GLY A 44 -1.10 0.95 7.17
N TRP A 45 -1.39 -0.23 6.65
CA TRP A 45 -1.23 -0.53 5.24
C TRP A 45 -2.45 -0.05 4.46
N VAL A 46 -2.24 0.68 3.37
CA VAL A 46 -3.30 1.12 2.46
C VAL A 46 -3.01 0.67 1.04
N GLN A 47 -4.03 0.55 0.20
CA GLN A 47 -3.82 0.26 -1.23
C GLN A 47 -3.08 1.42 -1.89
N ARG A 48 -2.03 1.12 -2.66
CA ARG A 48 -1.19 2.13 -3.32
C ARG A 48 -2.02 3.00 -4.27
N ALA A 49 -2.92 2.40 -5.05
CA ALA A 49 -3.87 3.13 -5.89
C ALA A 49 -4.64 4.24 -5.15
N ARG A 50 -5.08 3.98 -3.91
CA ARG A 50 -5.80 4.99 -3.11
C ARG A 50 -4.86 6.10 -2.64
N ALA A 51 -3.62 5.76 -2.26
CA ALA A 51 -2.63 6.74 -1.87
C ALA A 51 -2.26 7.67 -3.04
N VAL A 52 -2.00 7.11 -4.23
CA VAL A 52 -1.74 7.87 -5.46
C VAL A 52 -2.93 8.77 -5.80
N TRP A 53 -4.16 8.25 -5.77
CA TRP A 53 -5.34 9.06 -6.03
C TRP A 53 -5.42 10.26 -5.08
N VAL A 54 -5.26 10.03 -3.77
CA VAL A 54 -5.35 11.09 -2.76
C VAL A 54 -4.27 12.14 -2.92
N GLN A 55 -3.05 11.74 -3.29
CA GLN A 55 -1.95 12.66 -3.56
C GLN A 55 -2.25 13.62 -4.72
N HIS A 56 -2.97 13.16 -5.76
CA HIS A 56 -3.25 13.97 -6.95
C HIS A 56 -4.60 14.70 -6.93
N ASN A 57 -5.65 14.09 -6.39
CA ASN A 57 -7.03 14.60 -6.44
C ASN A 57 -7.63 14.91 -5.07
N GLY A 58 -6.93 14.59 -3.98
CA GLY A 58 -7.44 14.75 -2.63
C GLY A 58 -8.35 13.60 -2.16
N PRO A 59 -9.12 13.83 -1.09
CA PRO A 59 -9.86 12.77 -0.39
C PRO A 59 -10.83 11.98 -1.28
N ILE A 60 -10.88 10.67 -1.07
CA ILE A 60 -11.87 9.80 -1.72
C ILE A 60 -13.17 9.85 -0.91
N CYS A 61 -14.24 10.37 -1.50
CA CYS A 61 -15.57 10.43 -0.86
C CYS A 61 -16.07 9.05 -0.42
N LYS A 62 -16.88 9.00 0.64
CA LYS A 62 -17.49 7.76 1.14
C LYS A 62 -18.33 7.12 0.03
N GLY A 63 -18.20 5.80 -0.13
CA GLY A 63 -18.92 5.04 -1.16
C GLY A 63 -18.26 5.04 -2.55
N MET A 64 -17.14 5.73 -2.71
CA MET A 64 -16.33 5.70 -3.93
C MET A 64 -15.21 4.66 -3.87
N LEU A 65 -14.92 4.07 -5.03
CA LEU A 65 -13.82 3.14 -5.25
C LEU A 65 -12.86 3.67 -6.31
N ILE A 66 -11.62 3.18 -6.26
CA ILE A 66 -10.62 3.41 -7.30
C ILE A 66 -10.59 2.18 -8.21
N HIS A 67 -10.88 2.41 -9.48
CA HIS A 67 -10.86 1.43 -10.56
C HIS A 67 -9.64 1.65 -11.45
N HIS A 68 -9.05 0.55 -11.91
CA HIS A 68 -7.96 0.51 -12.88
C HIS A 68 -8.55 0.32 -14.27
N ARG A 69 -8.36 1.29 -15.16
CA ARG A 69 -8.96 1.28 -16.51
C ARG A 69 -8.45 0.12 -17.37
N ASP A 70 -7.19 -0.25 -17.20
CA ASP A 70 -6.55 -1.38 -17.87
C ASP A 70 -6.74 -2.73 -17.17
N GLU A 71 -7.54 -2.76 -16.09
CA GLU A 71 -7.77 -3.93 -15.22
C GLU A 71 -6.51 -4.52 -14.54
N ASN A 72 -5.35 -3.91 -14.77
CA ASN A 72 -4.11 -4.28 -14.13
C ASN A 72 -4.02 -3.62 -12.75
N LYS A 73 -4.32 -4.42 -11.72
CA LYS A 73 -4.31 -4.04 -10.30
C LYS A 73 -2.97 -3.55 -9.76
N LEU A 74 -1.89 -3.66 -10.54
CA LEU A 74 -0.55 -3.18 -10.20
C LEU A 74 -0.15 -1.91 -10.96
N ASN A 75 -0.91 -1.48 -11.98
CA ASN A 75 -0.65 -0.24 -12.71
C ASN A 75 -1.32 0.96 -12.02
N ASP A 76 -0.67 1.50 -10.99
CA ASP A 76 -1.21 2.62 -10.20
C ASP A 76 -0.85 4.01 -10.76
N LYS A 77 -0.59 4.12 -12.07
CA LYS A 77 -0.42 5.43 -12.73
C LYS A 77 -1.71 6.23 -12.64
N ILE A 78 -1.65 7.53 -12.32
CA ILE A 78 -2.83 8.33 -12.03
C ILE A 78 -3.84 8.38 -13.19
N GLU A 79 -3.34 8.43 -14.42
CA GLU A 79 -4.11 8.39 -15.67
C GLU A 79 -4.86 7.06 -15.87
N ASN A 80 -4.36 5.97 -15.29
CA ASN A 80 -4.99 4.65 -15.31
C ASN A 80 -6.05 4.49 -14.19
N LEU A 81 -6.08 5.41 -13.23
CA LEU A 81 -7.03 5.35 -12.12
C LEU A 81 -8.32 6.13 -12.45
N LYS A 82 -9.43 5.62 -11.96
CA LYS A 82 -10.73 6.30 -12.02
C LYS A 82 -11.47 6.12 -10.70
N CYS A 83 -11.87 7.23 -10.09
CA CYS A 83 -12.77 7.23 -8.95
C CYS A 83 -14.21 7.08 -9.44
N MET A 84 -14.93 6.09 -8.92
CA MET A 84 -16.30 5.79 -9.33
C MET A 84 -17.11 5.15 -8.21
N THR A 85 -18.44 5.19 -8.32
CA THR A 85 -19.32 4.53 -7.34
C THR A 85 -19.29 3.01 -7.51
N ASN A 86 -19.67 2.27 -6.47
CA ASN A 86 -19.87 0.81 -6.55
C ASN A 86 -20.84 0.41 -7.67
N LYS A 87 -21.89 1.22 -7.88
CA LYS A 87 -22.91 0.98 -8.90
C LYS A 87 -22.29 1.10 -10.30
N ASP A 88 -21.52 2.15 -10.54
CA ASP A 88 -20.86 2.37 -11.82
C ASP A 88 -19.78 1.31 -12.09
N HIS A 89 -19.02 0.93 -11.06
CA HIS A 89 -18.02 -0.14 -11.15
C HIS A 89 -18.66 -1.47 -11.55
N THR A 90 -19.77 -1.85 -10.91
CA THR A 90 -20.49 -3.09 -11.22
C THR A 90 -21.07 -3.07 -12.63
N LYS A 91 -21.61 -1.91 -13.06
CA LYS A 91 -22.09 -1.72 -14.43
C LYS A 91 -20.96 -1.84 -15.46
N HIS A 92 -19.78 -1.30 -15.14
CA HIS A 92 -18.62 -1.36 -16.03
C HIS A 92 -18.20 -2.80 -16.33
N HIS A 93 -18.02 -3.63 -15.28
CA HIS A 93 -17.65 -5.05 -15.45
C HIS A 93 -18.72 -5.84 -16.20
N ARG A 94 -20.01 -5.59 -15.93
CA ARG A 94 -21.10 -6.24 -16.67
C ARG A 94 -21.15 -5.90 -18.16
N LEU A 95 -20.62 -4.74 -18.56
CA LEU A 95 -20.60 -4.31 -19.95
C LEU A 95 -19.32 -4.73 -20.67
N SER A 96 -18.20 -4.87 -19.97
CA SER A 96 -16.94 -5.39 -20.54
C SER A 96 -16.94 -6.91 -20.70
N ASP A 97 -17.72 -7.64 -19.90
CA ASP A 97 -17.91 -9.10 -20.00
C ASP A 97 -18.88 -9.53 -21.13
N ARG A 98 -19.20 -8.65 -22.08
CA ARG A 98 -20.03 -8.92 -23.27
C ARG A 98 -19.25 -8.65 -24.54
#